data_AF-A0A373G4I2-F1
#
_entry.id   AF-A0A373G4I2-F1
#
_cell.length_a   1.000
_cell.length_b   1.000
_cell.length_c   1.000
_cell.angle_alpha   90.00
_cell.angle_beta   90.00
_cell.angle_gamma   90.00
#
_symmetry.space_group_name_H-M   'P 1'
#
loop_
_entity.id
_entity.type
_entity.pdbx_description
1 polymer ?
#
loop_
_entity_poly.entity_id
_entity_poly.type
_entity_poly.pdbx_seq_one_letter_code
_entity_poly.pdbx_strand_id
1 'polypeptide(L)'
;MVAKGTIIKLAVSIELPSGLTMDDIDFECKFSVTLNSQTIKKSEMVRNDKNSYTCFLDTNIIGRGEIWIETTAYLPDTDYEGGIRPEVDKSATGIRIV
;
A
#
# COMPACT_ATOMS: atom_id res chain seq x y z
N MET A 1 10.61 10.35 9.81
CA MET A 1 11.76 10.07 8.92
C MET A 1 11.76 11.09 7.78
N VAL A 2 12.93 11.59 7.34
CA VAL A 2 13.03 12.54 6.21
C VAL A 2 13.65 11.83 5.01
N ALA A 3 12.98 11.83 3.86
CA ALA A 3 13.46 11.22 2.63
C ALA A 3 13.89 12.28 1.61
N LYS A 4 15.03 12.04 0.95
CA LYS A 4 15.54 12.82 -0.19
C LYS A 4 15.91 11.85 -1.31
N GLY A 5 15.39 12.07 -2.51
CA GLY A 5 15.66 11.24 -3.67
C GLY A 5 14.45 11.14 -4.59
N THR A 6 14.67 10.60 -5.79
CA THR A 6 13.63 10.44 -6.82
C THR A 6 12.73 9.23 -6.55
N ILE A 7 13.28 8.16 -5.97
CA ILE A 7 12.55 6.93 -5.67
C ILE A 7 12.69 6.60 -4.19
N ILE A 8 11.56 6.28 -3.54
CA ILE A 8 11.52 5.81 -2.15
C ILE A 8 11.07 4.35 -2.15
N LYS A 9 11.85 3.47 -1.51
CA LYS A 9 11.52 2.06 -1.33
C LYS A 9 10.78 1.90 0.00
N LEU A 10 9.59 1.31 -0.02
CA LEU A 10 8.78 1.03 1.18
C LEU A 10 8.44 -0.45 1.23
N ALA A 11 8.55 -1.04 2.42
CA ALA A 11 7.98 -2.36 2.69
C ALA A 11 6.58 -2.18 3.29
N VAL A 12 5.62 -2.91 2.76
CA VAL A 12 4.22 -2.95 3.19
C VAL A 12 3.95 -4.34 3.72
N SER A 13 3.37 -4.39 4.92
CA SER A 13 2.87 -5.60 5.55
C SER A 13 1.49 -5.31 6.08
N ILE A 14 0.53 -6.18 5.72
CA ILE A 14 -0.87 -6.07 6.12
C ILE A 14 -1.17 -7.25 7.03
N GLU A 15 -1.75 -6.97 8.19
CA GLU A 15 -2.27 -8.01 9.08
C GLU A 15 -3.64 -8.44 8.56
N LEU A 16 -3.75 -9.71 8.17
CA LEU A 16 -4.95 -10.27 7.54
C LEU A 16 -5.64 -11.27 8.46
N PRO A 17 -6.98 -11.37 8.40
CA PRO A 17 -7.74 -12.29 9.23
C PRO A 17 -7.55 -13.77 8.82
N SER A 18 -7.98 -14.67 9.69
CA SER A 18 -8.19 -16.11 9.40
C SER A 18 -6.97 -16.85 8.85
N GLY A 19 -5.76 -16.38 9.14
CA GLY A 19 -4.51 -16.98 8.67
C GLY A 19 -4.21 -16.74 7.19
N LEU A 20 -4.97 -15.86 6.53
CA LEU A 20 -4.66 -15.39 5.19
C LEU A 20 -3.31 -14.67 5.18
N THR A 21 -2.63 -14.78 4.05
CA THR A 21 -1.37 -14.09 3.78
C THR A 21 -1.56 -13.11 2.64
N MET A 22 -0.62 -12.18 2.48
CA MET A 22 -0.66 -11.23 1.37
C MET A 22 -0.50 -11.92 0.01
N ASP A 23 -0.02 -13.17 -0.03
CA ASP A 23 0.00 -13.98 -1.24
C ASP A 23 -1.42 -14.40 -1.68
N ASP A 24 -2.32 -14.64 -0.74
CA ASP A 24 -3.65 -15.23 -0.98
C ASP A 24 -4.69 -14.23 -1.49
N ILE A 25 -4.45 -12.93 -1.28
CA ILE A 25 -5.38 -11.86 -1.64
C ILE A 25 -4.75 -10.86 -2.61
N ASP A 26 -5.58 -10.17 -3.39
CA ASP A 26 -5.14 -8.97 -4.06
C ASP A 26 -5.22 -7.76 -3.12
N PHE A 27 -4.35 -6.79 -3.35
CA PHE A 27 -4.38 -5.51 -2.65
C PHE A 27 -3.73 -4.41 -3.51
N GLU A 28 -4.03 -3.17 -3.16
CA GLU A 28 -3.35 -2.00 -3.70
C GLU A 28 -3.06 -0.98 -2.60
N CYS A 29 -2.02 -0.17 -2.81
CA CYS A 29 -1.64 0.89 -1.90
C CYS A 29 -1.62 2.21 -2.66
N LYS A 30 -2.47 3.14 -2.22
CA LYS A 30 -2.47 4.52 -2.68
C LYS A 30 -1.66 5.35 -1.71
N PHE A 31 -0.51 5.82 -2.19
CA PHE A 31 0.31 6.78 -1.48
C PHE A 31 -0.11 8.18 -1.89
N SER A 32 -0.33 9.07 -0.93
CA SER A 32 -0.72 10.44 -1.20
C SER A 32 0.05 11.45 -0.36
N VAL A 33 0.26 12.62 -0.94
CA VAL A 33 0.75 13.82 -0.27
C VAL A 33 -0.19 14.93 -0.71
N THR A 34 -0.82 15.65 0.21
CA THR A 34 -1.82 16.74 0.05
C THR A 34 -2.61 16.82 -1.27
N LEU A 35 -1.97 17.08 -2.42
CA LEU A 35 -2.59 17.27 -3.73
C LEU A 35 -2.34 16.16 -4.76
N ASN A 36 -1.35 15.29 -4.53
CA ASN A 36 -0.92 14.26 -5.49
C ASN A 36 -1.01 12.87 -4.87
N SER A 37 -1.20 11.87 -5.72
CA SER A 37 -1.19 10.47 -5.29
C SER A 37 -0.63 9.53 -6.35
N GLN A 38 -0.05 8.44 -5.89
CA GLN A 38 0.38 7.32 -6.71
C GLN A 38 -0.24 6.04 -6.14
N THR A 39 -1.01 5.32 -6.96
CA THR A 39 -1.51 3.99 -6.61
C THR A 39 -0.58 2.94 -7.18
N ILE A 40 -0.22 1.95 -6.37
CA ILE A 40 0.63 0.83 -6.74
C ILE A 40 -0.13 -0.45 -6.42
N LYS A 41 -0.36 -1.30 -7.42
CA LYS A 41 -1.03 -2.60 -7.28
C LYS A 41 -0.05 -3.67 -6.81
N LYS A 42 -0.55 -4.73 -6.15
CA LYS A 42 0.26 -5.90 -5.77
C LYS A 42 1.14 -6.42 -6.92
N SER A 43 0.61 -6.45 -8.15
CA SER A 43 1.33 -6.91 -9.36
C SER A 43 2.54 -6.06 -9.74
N GLU A 44 2.61 -4.81 -9.27
CA GLU A 44 3.70 -3.87 -9.52
C GLU A 44 4.72 -3.85 -8.35
N MET A 45 4.43 -4.61 -7.29
CA MET A 45 5.28 -4.71 -6.10
C MET A 45 6.21 -5.92 -6.19
N VAL A 46 7.35 -5.82 -5.51
CA VAL A 46 8.29 -6.93 -5.35
C VAL A 46 7.95 -7.68 -4.08
N ARG A 47 7.56 -8.95 -4.20
CA ARG A 47 7.33 -9.82 -3.04
C ARG A 47 8.62 -10.03 -2.26
N ASN A 48 8.60 -9.74 -0.95
CA ASN A 48 9.69 -10.07 -0.03
C ASN A 48 9.45 -11.46 0.58
N ASP A 49 8.26 -11.66 1.14
CA ASP A 49 7.78 -12.93 1.70
C ASP A 49 6.23 -12.98 1.66
N LYS A 50 5.63 -13.99 2.28
CA LYS A 50 4.17 -14.20 2.26
C LYS A 50 3.34 -13.06 2.89
N ASN A 51 3.96 -12.24 3.74
CA ASN A 51 3.33 -11.16 4.48
C ASN A 51 4.03 -9.81 4.26
N SER A 52 4.91 -9.70 3.26
CA SER A 52 5.63 -8.46 3.00
C SER A 52 5.91 -8.26 1.52
N TYR A 53 5.56 -7.08 1.03
CA TYR A 53 5.81 -6.63 -0.33
C TYR A 53 6.53 -5.29 -0.31
N THR A 54 7.41 -5.06 -1.27
CA THR A 54 8.06 -3.79 -1.47
C THR A 54 7.46 -3.04 -2.65
N CYS A 55 7.10 -1.78 -2.43
CA CYS A 55 6.73 -0.85 -3.46
C CYS A 55 7.78 0.25 -3.64
N PHE A 56 7.80 0.85 -4.82
CA PHE A 56 8.69 1.94 -5.18
C PHE A 56 7.87 3.18 -5.51
N LEU A 57 8.01 4.20 -4.68
CA LEU A 57 7.30 5.46 -4.80
C LEU A 57 8.15 6.47 -5.58
N ASP A 58 7.58 7.09 -6.60
CA ASP A 58 8.25 8.16 -7.35
C ASP A 58 7.89 9.52 -6.76
N THR A 59 8.90 10.21 -6.23
CA THR A 59 8.74 11.53 -5.59
C THR A 59 8.43 12.63 -6.59
N ASN A 60 8.69 12.42 -7.89
CA ASN A 60 8.24 13.34 -8.94
C ASN A 60 6.73 13.25 -9.19
N ILE A 61 6.12 12.09 -8.93
CA ILE A 61 4.67 11.88 -9.07
C ILE A 61 3.95 12.39 -7.83
N ILE A 62 4.35 11.92 -6.64
CA ILE A 62 3.65 12.24 -5.39
C ILE A 62 4.03 13.62 -4.82
N GLY A 63 5.17 14.19 -5.20
CA GLY A 63 5.60 15.51 -4.75
C GLY A 63 6.17 15.54 -3.32
N ARG A 64 6.13 16.71 -2.69
CA ARG A 64 6.77 16.98 -1.39
C ARG A 64 5.75 17.13 -0.27
N GLY A 65 6.03 16.52 0.88
CA GLY A 65 5.17 16.57 2.06
C GLY A 65 5.14 15.25 2.83
N GLU A 66 4.21 15.14 3.76
CA GLU A 66 3.98 13.91 4.54
C GLU A 66 3.22 12.89 3.69
N ILE A 67 3.74 11.67 3.63
CA ILE A 67 3.15 10.58 2.86
C ILE A 67 2.09 9.88 3.72
N TRP A 68 0.87 9.86 3.22
CA TRP A 68 -0.23 9.03 3.70
C TRP A 68 -0.35 7.79 2.83
N ILE A 69 -0.68 6.67 3.45
CA ILE A 69 -1.00 5.42 2.76
C ILE A 69 -2.47 5.08 2.99
N GLU A 70 -3.14 4.72 1.91
CA GLU A 70 -4.44 4.06 1.91
C GLU A 70 -4.26 2.69 1.29
N THR A 71 -4.53 1.64 2.06
CA THR A 71 -4.40 0.26 1.62
C THR A 71 -5.78 -0.33 1.43
N THR A 72 -6.04 -0.84 0.22
CA THR A 72 -7.27 -1.56 -0.11
C THR A 72 -6.93 -3.04 -0.26
N ALA A 73 -7.42 -3.87 0.65
CA ALA A 73 -7.27 -5.32 0.63
C ALA A 73 -8.58 -5.98 0.15
N TYR A 74 -8.49 -6.94 -0.77
CA TYR A 74 -9.64 -7.63 -1.34
C TYR A 74 -9.77 -9.02 -0.73
N LEU A 75 -10.56 -9.14 0.34
CA LEU A 75 -10.70 -10.38 1.10
C LEU A 75 -11.77 -11.31 0.50
N PRO A 76 -11.51 -12.62 0.38
CA PRO A 76 -12.55 -13.57 0.02
C PRO A 76 -13.58 -13.67 1.16
N ASP A 77 -14.84 -13.38 0.87
CA ASP A 77 -15.94 -13.37 1.83
C ASP A 77 -17.21 -13.89 1.13
N THR A 78 -17.64 -15.11 1.47
CA THR A 78 -18.81 -15.76 0.85
C THR A 78 -20.13 -15.09 1.17
N ASP A 79 -20.16 -14.29 2.24
CA ASP A 79 -21.36 -13.58 2.68
C ASP A 79 -21.44 -12.16 2.06
N TYR A 80 -20.40 -11.73 1.34
CA TYR A 80 -20.36 -10.45 0.64
C TYR A 80 -20.80 -10.59 -0.83
N GLU A 81 -21.49 -9.57 -1.35
CA GLU A 81 -21.95 -9.56 -2.74
C GLU A 81 -20.75 -9.64 -3.71
N GLY A 82 -20.72 -10.69 -4.54
CA GLY A 82 -19.59 -10.94 -5.45
C GLY A 82 -18.42 -11.72 -4.83
N GLY A 83 -18.53 -12.16 -3.57
CA GLY A 83 -17.56 -13.05 -2.93
C GLY A 83 -16.25 -12.40 -2.49
N ILE A 84 -16.08 -11.09 -2.68
CA ILE A 84 -14.86 -10.33 -2.38
C ILE A 84 -15.23 -9.05 -1.65
N ARG A 85 -14.82 -8.93 -0.39
CA ARG A 85 -15.02 -7.74 0.44
C ARG A 85 -13.79 -6.82 0.37
N PRO A 86 -13.94 -5.56 -0.08
CA PRO A 86 -12.87 -4.57 0.02
C PRO A 86 -12.76 -4.04 1.46
N GLU A 87 -11.56 -4.08 2.02
CA GLU A 87 -11.22 -3.44 3.28
C GLU A 87 -10.22 -2.31 3.04
N VAL A 88 -10.53 -1.12 3.57
CA VAL A 88 -9.73 0.08 3.38
C VAL A 88 -9.17 0.54 4.72
N ASP A 89 -7.85 0.58 4.85
CA ASP A 89 -7.14 1.17 5.97
C ASP A 89 -6.39 2.44 5.53
N LYS A 90 -6.35 3.45 6.39
CA LYS A 90 -5.64 4.71 6.14
C LYS A 90 -4.74 5.05 7.30
N SER A 91 -3.47 5.30 7.01
CA SER A 91 -2.49 5.68 8.03
C SER A 91 -1.45 6.67 7.52
N ALA A 92 -0.90 7.45 8.44
CA ALA A 92 0.27 8.28 8.17
C ALA A 92 1.52 7.39 8.25
N THR A 93 2.38 7.46 7.23
CA THR A 93 3.62 6.66 7.21
C THR A 93 4.71 7.20 8.14
N GLY A 94 4.58 8.45 8.60
CA GLY A 94 5.63 9.18 9.33
C GLY A 94 6.84 9.56 8.46
N ILE A 95 6.73 9.38 7.13
CA ILE A 95 7.75 9.73 6.14
C ILE A 95 7.40 11.05 5.51
N ARG A 96 8.37 11.96 5.48
CA ARG A 96 8.24 13.26 4.84
C ARG A 96 9.28 13.46 3.75
N ILE A 97 8.82 13.86 2.57
CA ILE A 97 9.68 14.28 1.43
C ILE A 97 9.94 15.78 1.55
N VAL A 98 11.22 16.19 1.43
CA VAL A 98 11.68 17.60 1.55
C VAL A 98 12.37 18.13 0.30
#